data_AF-A0AAD2UWV3-F1
#
_entry.id   AF-A0AAD2UWV3-F1
#
_cell.length_a   1.000
_cell.length_b   1.000
_cell.length_c   1.000
_cell.angle_alpha   90.00
_cell.angle_beta   90.00
_cell.angle_gamma   90.00
#
_symmetry.space_group_name_H-M   'P 1'
#
loop_
_entity.id
_entity.type
_entity.pdbx_description
1 polymer ?
#
loop_
_entity_poly.entity_id
_entity_poly.type
_entity_poly.pdbx_seq_one_letter_code
_entity_poly.pdbx_strand_id
1 'polypeptide(L)'
;MKKIKIALVGQPNVGKSLLINALCKANMKVGNFSGVTIEKASAKTFYKNYEFEVIDLPGTYSLDGYSEEEKITRHFLNQNDYDVIVNVLDATNLERNLILSAELLSLNKKMLLALNMCDEAKKEGIELDTSILSQEFQSQVVEISAKTKENLELLLQKIIILFESKFIPRSQFYTPLCEKSPEKEDLLYFINELSKKIITQKKEERNLTKKIDALLIHKFFGLPIFLFLMWLLFQLTFSLGQIPMDYIESGFNTLGEFVKNNISNTFIASALADGIIAGVGAVILFLPNIMILFLGIALLETTGYMSRVAFLLDGILHKFGLHGKSFIPLITGFGCSVPAFMATRTLKNKRDRLLTLFVINFMSCGARLPVYVLFIGAFFPSEKAGNYLFGIYILGAILGLCAAKFLRMTAFRGLDEPFVMEMPKYRMPNWHLVWFMVYNKAKMYLKKAGTFILLASLLIWFASNFPKNEENLNDFNAQERAIEQSYLGQFGKGIEPIFQPLELDWKLSVSLISGLAAKEVMISTMGVLYSLGKDVDETNNDLKGIIAKNIPIPSAVAFILFVMIYNPCFAATIVFSKESGKLKYTLFLFLFTCTSAYIVAFIGLHIAKILLN
;
A
#
# COMPACT_ATOMS: atom_id res chain seq x y z
N MET A 1 36.91 17.38 -30.91
CA MET A 1 36.75 16.63 -29.63
C MET A 1 36.25 15.23 -29.97
N LYS A 2 36.86 14.19 -29.38
CA LYS A 2 36.35 12.83 -29.52
C LYS A 2 35.14 12.65 -28.59
N LYS A 3 34.09 11.99 -29.06
CA LYS A 3 32.88 11.69 -28.28
C LYS A 3 32.96 10.26 -27.77
N ILE A 4 32.65 10.05 -26.50
CA ILE A 4 32.57 8.72 -25.86
C ILE A 4 31.16 8.55 -25.33
N LYS A 5 30.45 7.54 -25.82
CA LYS A 5 29.13 7.13 -25.32
C LYS A 5 29.30 6.09 -24.24
N ILE A 6 28.86 6.43 -23.03
CA ILE A 6 28.91 5.56 -21.85
C ILE A 6 27.50 5.04 -21.57
N ALA A 7 27.37 3.72 -21.48
CA ALA A 7 26.22 3.07 -20.87
C ALA A 7 26.48 2.93 -19.36
N LEU A 8 25.74 3.67 -18.53
CA LEU A 8 25.84 3.56 -17.08
C LEU A 8 24.88 2.49 -16.58
N VAL A 9 25.43 1.38 -16.09
CA VAL A 9 24.67 0.22 -15.59
C VAL A 9 24.95 0.04 -14.10
N GLY A 10 24.04 -0.61 -13.39
CA GLY A 10 24.20 -0.96 -11.98
C GLY A 10 22.86 -1.26 -11.35
N GLN A 11 22.90 -1.91 -10.18
CA GLN A 11 21.72 -2.25 -9.41
C GLN A 11 20.97 -1.01 -8.91
N PRO A 12 19.69 -1.11 -8.53
CA PRO A 12 19.00 -0.04 -7.84
C PRO A 12 19.76 0.40 -6.58
N ASN A 13 19.70 1.69 -6.25
CA ASN A 13 20.29 2.28 -5.04
C ASN A 13 21.83 2.27 -4.92
N VAL A 14 22.59 1.79 -5.90
CA VAL A 14 24.09 1.86 -5.89
C VAL A 14 24.66 3.27 -6.09
N GLY A 15 23.80 4.29 -6.16
CA GLY A 15 24.21 5.70 -6.31
C GLY A 15 24.46 6.18 -7.74
N LYS A 16 23.93 5.50 -8.78
CA LYS A 16 24.06 5.93 -10.19
C LYS A 16 23.63 7.38 -10.45
N SER A 17 22.44 7.76 -9.98
CA SER A 17 21.91 9.11 -10.19
C SER A 17 22.74 10.16 -9.44
N LEU A 18 23.28 9.83 -8.26
CA LEU A 18 24.23 10.70 -7.54
C LEU A 18 25.54 10.85 -8.32
N LEU A 19 26.04 9.75 -8.90
CA LEU A 19 27.26 9.77 -9.71
C LEU A 19 27.10 10.65 -10.96
N ILE A 20 25.98 10.52 -11.68
CA ILE A 20 25.69 11.37 -12.86
C ILE A 20 25.63 12.85 -12.45
N ASN A 21 24.93 13.16 -11.37
CA ASN A 21 24.82 14.54 -10.89
C ASN A 21 26.19 15.10 -10.48
N ALA A 22 27.03 14.28 -9.85
CA ALA A 22 28.38 14.67 -9.47
C ALA A 22 29.31 14.88 -10.69
N LEU A 23 29.18 14.07 -11.74
CA LEU A 23 29.98 14.15 -12.97
C LEU A 23 29.53 15.26 -13.93
N CYS A 24 28.22 15.53 -14.02
CA CYS A 24 27.63 16.34 -15.09
C CYS A 24 27.03 17.68 -14.63
N LYS A 25 27.19 18.05 -13.35
CA LYS A 25 26.77 19.35 -12.77
C LYS A 25 25.40 19.83 -13.27
N ALA A 26 24.36 19.00 -13.09
CA ALA A 26 22.94 19.30 -13.36
C ALA A 26 22.50 19.49 -14.83
N ASN A 27 23.36 19.33 -15.84
CA ASN A 27 22.97 19.40 -17.26
C ASN A 27 22.42 18.05 -17.78
N MET A 28 21.30 17.58 -17.21
CA MET A 28 20.60 16.39 -17.69
C MET A 28 19.54 16.75 -18.73
N LYS A 29 19.56 16.08 -19.88
CA LYS A 29 18.42 16.03 -20.80
C LYS A 29 17.61 14.79 -20.49
N VAL A 30 16.38 14.99 -20.03
CA VAL A 30 15.40 13.92 -19.76
C VAL A 30 14.51 13.75 -21.00
N GLY A 31 14.57 12.59 -21.62
CA GLY A 31 13.66 12.16 -22.70
C GLY A 31 12.98 10.84 -22.32
N ASN A 32 12.32 10.18 -23.27
CA ASN A 32 11.77 8.83 -23.07
C ASN A 32 12.50 7.82 -23.97
N PHE A 33 12.66 6.58 -23.51
CA PHE A 33 13.06 5.47 -24.39
C PHE A 33 11.96 5.20 -25.43
N SER A 34 12.32 4.74 -26.63
CA SER A 34 11.36 4.58 -27.75
C SER A 34 10.20 3.66 -27.37
N GLY A 35 8.97 4.18 -27.41
CA GLY A 35 7.75 3.39 -27.19
C GLY A 35 7.39 3.11 -25.72
N VAL A 36 8.08 3.71 -24.75
CA VAL A 36 7.82 3.49 -23.31
C VAL A 36 7.80 4.80 -22.51
N THR A 37 7.12 4.82 -21.36
CA THR A 37 7.03 5.97 -20.45
C THR A 37 8.21 6.06 -19.48
N ILE A 38 9.30 5.34 -19.75
CA ILE A 38 10.48 5.30 -18.88
C ILE A 38 11.47 6.35 -19.36
N GLU A 39 11.87 7.21 -18.42
CA GLU A 39 12.74 8.35 -18.67
C GLU A 39 14.14 7.88 -19.08
N LYS A 40 14.59 8.34 -20.25
CA LYS A 40 15.97 8.27 -20.70
C LYS A 40 16.67 9.53 -20.21
N ALA A 41 17.41 9.43 -19.11
CA ALA A 41 18.30 10.49 -18.67
C ALA A 41 19.64 10.38 -19.41
N SER A 42 19.99 11.41 -20.17
CA SER A 42 21.31 11.54 -20.77
C SER A 42 21.97 12.81 -20.27
N ALA A 43 23.25 12.71 -19.91
CA ALA A 43 24.01 13.82 -19.41
C ALA A 43 25.31 13.95 -20.22
N LYS A 44 25.72 15.19 -20.43
CA LYS A 44 26.96 15.49 -21.13
C LYS A 44 27.93 16.18 -20.20
N THR A 45 29.17 15.72 -20.20
CA THR A 45 30.26 16.37 -19.48
C THR A 45 31.52 16.42 -20.34
N PHE A 46 32.35 17.41 -20.07
CA PHE A 46 33.59 17.64 -20.81
C PHE A 46 34.76 17.47 -19.84
N TYR A 47 35.71 16.62 -20.21
CA TYR A 47 36.93 16.45 -19.44
C TYR A 47 38.10 16.27 -20.41
N LYS A 48 39.09 17.15 -20.30
CA LYS A 48 40.19 17.31 -21.28
C LYS A 48 39.61 17.51 -22.71
N ASN A 49 40.11 16.78 -23.70
CA ASN A 49 39.69 16.88 -25.11
C ASN A 49 38.55 15.92 -25.51
N TYR A 50 37.85 15.36 -24.51
CA TYR A 50 36.79 14.37 -24.67
C TYR A 50 35.43 14.93 -24.24
N GLU A 51 34.40 14.64 -25.04
CA GLU A 51 32.99 14.83 -24.68
C GLU A 51 32.43 13.47 -24.26
N PHE A 52 31.97 13.37 -23.02
CA PHE A 52 31.32 12.17 -22.48
C PHE A 52 29.82 12.32 -22.58
N GLU A 53 29.16 11.41 -23.27
CA GLU A 53 27.72 11.25 -23.28
C GLU A 53 27.35 10.06 -22.39
N VAL A 54 26.89 10.35 -21.18
CA VAL A 54 26.49 9.33 -20.19
C VAL A 54 25.00 9.06 -20.36
N ILE A 55 24.66 7.81 -20.66
CA ILE A 55 23.30 7.32 -20.79
C ILE A 55 22.98 6.55 -19.53
N ASP A 56 22.09 7.08 -18.69
CA ASP A 56 21.62 6.38 -17.50
C ASP A 56 20.66 5.26 -17.92
N LEU A 57 21.01 4.03 -17.56
CA LEU A 57 20.13 2.89 -17.76
C LEU A 57 19.37 2.59 -16.46
N PRO A 58 18.09 2.21 -16.53
CA PRO A 58 17.32 1.81 -15.37
C PRO A 58 18.06 0.81 -14.48
N GLY A 59 17.91 0.95 -13.15
CA GLY A 59 18.47 0.00 -12.18
C GLY A 59 17.94 -1.41 -12.43
N THR A 60 18.85 -2.36 -12.66
CA THR A 60 18.52 -3.77 -12.94
C THR A 60 19.27 -4.67 -11.96
N TYR A 61 18.62 -5.75 -11.50
CA TYR A 61 19.30 -6.80 -10.74
C TYR A 61 19.86 -7.91 -11.65
N SER A 62 19.26 -8.11 -12.83
CA SER A 62 19.65 -9.11 -13.82
C SER A 62 19.22 -8.70 -15.24
N LEU A 63 20.00 -9.08 -16.25
CA LEU A 63 19.71 -8.90 -17.68
C LEU A 63 18.62 -9.87 -18.19
N ASP A 64 18.33 -10.94 -17.44
CA ASP A 64 17.24 -11.90 -17.71
C ASP A 64 15.94 -11.55 -16.96
N GLY A 65 15.80 -10.31 -16.54
CA GLY A 65 14.72 -9.85 -15.68
C GLY A 65 13.34 -9.66 -16.34
N TYR A 66 12.30 -9.66 -15.50
CA TYR A 66 10.88 -9.58 -15.89
C TYR A 66 10.34 -8.16 -15.94
N SER A 67 10.98 -7.23 -15.21
CA SER A 67 10.50 -5.86 -15.10
C SER A 67 10.70 -5.08 -16.39
N GLU A 68 9.86 -4.07 -16.63
CA GLU A 68 9.99 -3.22 -17.82
C GLU A 68 11.34 -2.49 -17.85
N GLU A 69 11.87 -2.12 -16.67
CA GLU A 69 13.22 -1.54 -16.51
C GLU A 69 14.32 -2.49 -17.00
N GLU A 70 14.26 -3.76 -16.60
CA GLU A 70 15.24 -4.78 -16.99
C GLU A 70 15.19 -5.07 -18.50
N LYS A 71 13.98 -5.17 -19.07
CA LYS A 71 13.80 -5.36 -20.52
C LYS A 71 14.37 -4.21 -21.33
N ILE A 72 14.17 -2.96 -20.88
CA ILE A 72 14.72 -1.78 -21.54
C ILE A 72 16.24 -1.79 -21.46
N THR A 73 16.81 -2.06 -20.29
CA THR A 73 18.27 -2.12 -20.13
C THR A 73 18.87 -3.20 -21.03
N ARG A 74 18.29 -4.41 -21.07
CA ARG A 74 18.74 -5.49 -21.97
C ARG A 74 18.62 -5.10 -23.44
N HIS A 75 17.48 -4.55 -23.84
CA HIS A 75 17.23 -4.12 -25.21
C HIS A 75 18.20 -3.02 -25.63
N PHE A 76 18.47 -2.06 -24.74
CA PHE A 76 19.44 -1.00 -24.99
C PHE A 76 20.84 -1.56 -25.20
N LEU A 77 21.30 -2.43 -24.29
CA LEU A 77 22.64 -3.03 -24.35
C LEU A 77 22.85 -3.91 -25.59
N ASN A 78 21.78 -4.53 -26.12
CA ASN A 78 21.89 -5.39 -27.29
C ASN A 78 21.72 -4.65 -28.64
N GLN A 79 20.93 -3.56 -28.68
CA GLN A 79 20.54 -2.93 -29.96
C GLN A 79 21.13 -1.54 -30.19
N ASN A 80 21.58 -0.83 -29.16
CA ASN A 80 22.07 0.54 -29.31
C ASN A 80 23.61 0.60 -29.30
N ASP A 81 24.14 1.61 -29.98
CA ASP A 81 25.58 1.86 -30.01
C ASP A 81 26.05 2.64 -28.77
N TYR A 82 27.02 2.05 -28.07
CA TYR A 82 27.79 2.65 -26.97
C TYR A 82 29.22 2.10 -27.01
N ASP A 83 30.17 2.88 -26.47
CA ASP A 83 31.59 2.57 -26.55
C ASP A 83 32.10 1.81 -25.32
N VAL A 84 31.59 2.17 -24.13
CA VAL A 84 32.04 1.63 -22.83
C VAL A 84 30.85 1.45 -21.90
N ILE A 85 30.85 0.34 -21.15
CA ILE A 85 29.97 0.13 -20.00
C ILE A 85 30.68 0.60 -18.74
N VAL A 86 30.07 1.51 -17.99
CA VAL A 86 30.48 1.81 -16.61
C VAL A 86 29.46 1.15 -15.70
N ASN A 87 29.88 0.07 -15.03
CA ASN A 87 29.05 -0.66 -14.09
C ASN A 87 29.32 -0.15 -12.68
N VAL A 88 28.30 0.43 -12.04
CA VAL A 88 28.38 1.01 -10.70
C VAL A 88 27.97 -0.05 -9.68
N LEU A 89 28.85 -0.32 -8.72
CA LEU A 89 28.65 -1.31 -7.65
C LEU A 89 28.63 -0.61 -6.30
N ASP A 90 27.83 -1.12 -5.36
CA ASP A 90 27.89 -0.70 -3.96
C ASP A 90 28.97 -1.48 -3.20
N ALA A 91 29.99 -0.78 -2.69
CA ALA A 91 31.09 -1.35 -1.92
C ALA A 91 30.63 -2.01 -0.60
N THR A 92 29.48 -1.60 -0.04
CA THR A 92 28.94 -2.20 1.20
C THR A 92 28.26 -3.54 0.96
N ASN A 93 27.76 -3.78 -0.27
CA ASN A 93 27.01 -4.97 -0.67
C ASN A 93 27.58 -5.60 -1.96
N LEU A 94 28.89 -5.82 -1.98
CA LEU A 94 29.61 -6.22 -3.19
C LEU A 94 29.09 -7.53 -3.80
N GLU A 95 28.88 -8.57 -2.99
CA GLU A 95 28.44 -9.91 -3.42
C GLU A 95 27.21 -9.86 -4.35
N ARG A 96 26.17 -9.13 -3.95
CA ARG A 96 24.95 -8.99 -4.78
C ARG A 96 25.22 -8.25 -6.09
N ASN A 97 26.06 -7.22 -6.06
CA ASN A 97 26.38 -6.40 -7.23
C ASN A 97 27.22 -7.15 -8.27
N LEU A 98 28.01 -8.14 -7.83
CA LEU A 98 28.82 -8.97 -8.73
C LEU A 98 27.97 -9.87 -9.63
N ILE A 99 26.72 -10.18 -9.27
CA ILE A 99 25.80 -10.99 -10.10
C ILE A 99 25.54 -10.30 -11.44
N LEU A 100 25.06 -9.05 -11.39
CA LEU A 100 24.85 -8.25 -12.59
C LEU A 100 26.17 -8.02 -13.35
N SER A 101 27.27 -7.84 -12.61
CA SER A 101 28.60 -7.63 -13.19
C SER A 101 29.03 -8.81 -14.05
N ALA A 102 28.80 -10.03 -13.56
CA ALA A 102 29.12 -11.25 -14.29
C ALA A 102 28.22 -11.45 -15.52
N GLU A 103 26.93 -11.14 -15.43
CA GLU A 103 26.05 -11.15 -16.60
C GLU A 103 26.48 -10.12 -17.66
N LEU A 104 26.91 -8.92 -17.26
CA LEU A 104 27.42 -7.89 -18.19
C LEU A 104 28.72 -8.31 -18.89
N LEU A 105 29.55 -9.16 -18.27
CA LEU A 105 30.75 -9.70 -18.92
C LEU A 105 30.40 -10.48 -20.19
N SER A 106 29.24 -11.16 -20.22
CA SER A 106 28.80 -11.97 -21.37
C SER A 106 28.54 -11.15 -22.64
N LEU A 107 28.31 -9.84 -22.51
CA LEU A 107 28.08 -8.94 -23.65
C LEU A 107 29.33 -8.68 -24.50
N ASN A 108 30.51 -9.10 -24.01
CA ASN A 108 31.79 -8.94 -24.71
C ASN A 108 32.02 -7.48 -25.18
N LYS A 109 31.84 -6.53 -24.26
CA LYS A 109 32.09 -5.09 -24.46
C LYS A 109 33.13 -4.59 -23.45
N LYS A 110 33.75 -3.45 -23.75
CA LYS A 110 34.63 -2.73 -22.81
C LYS A 110 33.85 -2.34 -21.56
N MET A 111 34.31 -2.78 -20.40
CA MET A 111 33.64 -2.55 -19.12
C MET A 111 34.62 -2.00 -18.07
N LEU A 112 34.16 -1.01 -17.32
CA LEU A 112 34.82 -0.44 -16.14
C LEU A 112 33.93 -0.65 -14.92
N LEU A 113 34.50 -1.18 -13.84
CA LEU A 113 33.81 -1.36 -12.55
C LEU A 113 34.06 -0.13 -11.67
N ALA A 114 32.99 0.58 -11.31
CA ALA A 114 33.02 1.74 -10.42
C ALA A 114 32.46 1.34 -9.04
N LEU A 115 33.34 1.04 -8.09
CA LEU A 115 32.98 0.73 -6.71
C LEU A 115 32.61 2.02 -5.97
N ASN A 116 31.32 2.26 -5.80
CA ASN A 116 30.78 3.44 -5.13
C ASN A 116 30.51 3.18 -3.64
N MET A 117 30.22 4.24 -2.87
CA MET A 117 29.97 4.20 -1.43
C MET A 117 31.17 3.73 -0.58
N CYS A 118 32.39 3.92 -1.07
CA CYS A 118 33.60 3.58 -0.31
C CYS A 118 33.70 4.34 1.03
N ASP A 119 33.09 5.52 1.17
CA ASP A 119 33.01 6.26 2.43
C ASP A 119 32.12 5.56 3.48
N GLU A 120 31.07 4.87 3.05
CA GLU A 120 30.21 4.08 3.93
C GLU A 120 30.86 2.73 4.25
N ALA A 121 31.47 2.07 3.25
CA ALA A 121 32.24 0.83 3.46
C ALA A 121 33.35 1.01 4.53
N LYS A 122 34.14 2.09 4.44
CA LYS A 122 35.16 2.45 5.45
C LYS A 122 34.55 2.66 6.85
N LYS A 123 33.39 3.32 6.96
CA LYS A 123 32.69 3.52 8.25
C LYS A 123 32.18 2.20 8.85
N GLU A 124 31.83 1.25 8.00
CA GLU A 124 31.39 -0.08 8.41
C GLU A 124 32.57 -1.02 8.71
N GLY A 125 33.81 -0.58 8.48
CA GLY A 125 35.01 -1.39 8.66
C GLY A 125 35.09 -2.51 7.62
N ILE A 126 34.61 -2.25 6.40
CA ILE A 126 34.74 -3.14 5.25
C ILE A 126 35.98 -2.70 4.48
N GLU A 127 36.96 -3.60 4.38
CA GLU A 127 38.13 -3.44 3.52
C GLU A 127 38.00 -4.36 2.31
N LEU A 128 38.25 -3.83 1.11
CA LEU A 128 38.10 -4.52 -0.16
C LEU A 128 39.45 -4.59 -0.88
N ASP A 129 39.85 -5.78 -1.32
CA ASP A 129 40.99 -5.92 -2.24
C ASP A 129 40.52 -5.79 -3.70
N THR A 130 40.67 -4.58 -4.24
CA THR A 130 40.29 -4.29 -5.63
C THR A 130 41.22 -4.88 -6.67
N SER A 131 42.40 -5.35 -6.27
CA SER A 131 43.37 -6.00 -7.15
C SER A 131 42.84 -7.36 -7.61
N ILE A 132 42.32 -8.15 -6.66
CA ILE A 132 41.69 -9.45 -6.93
C ILE A 132 40.49 -9.26 -7.86
N LEU A 133 39.62 -8.29 -7.56
CA LEU A 133 38.45 -8.01 -8.39
C LEU A 133 38.84 -7.62 -9.82
N SER A 134 39.90 -6.82 -9.99
CA SER A 134 40.36 -6.39 -11.31
C SER A 134 40.95 -7.56 -12.12
N GLN A 135 41.65 -8.49 -11.47
CA GLN A 135 42.20 -9.69 -12.10
C GLN A 135 41.09 -10.65 -12.55
N GLU A 136 40.15 -10.97 -11.67
CA GLU A 136 39.09 -11.96 -11.90
C GLU A 136 38.09 -11.49 -12.97
N PHE A 137 37.69 -10.22 -12.93
CA PHE A 137 36.77 -9.66 -13.94
C PHE A 137 37.47 -9.18 -15.21
N GLN A 138 38.82 -9.25 -15.28
CA GLN A 138 39.64 -8.67 -16.35
C GLN A 138 39.12 -7.29 -16.78
N SER A 139 38.82 -6.48 -15.78
CA SER A 139 38.18 -5.18 -15.93
C SER A 139 38.89 -4.22 -15.01
N GLN A 140 39.05 -2.97 -15.45
CA GLN A 140 39.58 -1.95 -14.57
C GLN A 140 38.57 -1.67 -13.46
N VAL A 141 39.08 -1.51 -12.24
CA VAL A 141 38.27 -1.15 -11.06
C VAL A 141 38.70 0.24 -10.58
N VAL A 142 37.73 1.05 -10.16
CA VAL A 142 37.97 2.35 -9.52
C VAL A 142 37.07 2.47 -8.29
N GLU A 143 37.68 2.72 -7.15
CA GLU A 143 36.98 3.10 -5.92
C GLU A 143 36.60 4.57 -5.97
N ILE A 144 35.32 4.88 -5.74
CA ILE A 144 34.77 6.22 -5.78
C ILE A 144 33.79 6.44 -4.62
N SER A 145 33.54 7.71 -4.31
CA SER A 145 32.35 8.10 -3.55
C SER A 145 31.66 9.25 -4.25
N ALA A 146 30.49 8.97 -4.83
CA ALA A 146 29.66 10.00 -5.48
C ALA A 146 29.20 11.09 -4.49
N LYS A 147 29.08 10.75 -3.20
CA LYS A 147 28.62 11.65 -2.13
C LYS A 147 29.71 12.64 -1.71
N THR A 148 30.93 12.16 -1.48
CA THR A 148 32.08 13.01 -1.10
C THR A 148 32.84 13.56 -2.32
N LYS A 149 32.51 13.09 -3.53
CA LYS A 149 33.17 13.37 -4.81
C LYS A 149 34.62 12.86 -4.89
N GLU A 150 34.94 11.84 -4.12
CA GLU A 150 36.25 11.19 -4.12
C GLU A 150 36.46 10.37 -5.42
N ASN A 151 37.65 10.48 -6.01
CA ASN A 151 38.11 9.72 -7.19
C ASN A 151 37.27 9.83 -8.48
N LEU A 152 36.40 10.85 -8.62
CA LEU A 152 35.61 11.04 -9.84
C LEU A 152 36.44 11.41 -11.07
N GLU A 153 37.51 12.20 -10.90
CA GLU A 153 38.42 12.52 -12.00
C GLU A 153 39.22 11.30 -12.44
N LEU A 154 39.63 10.44 -11.49
CA LEU A 154 40.29 9.17 -11.77
C LEU A 154 39.40 8.24 -12.59
N LEU A 155 38.09 8.20 -12.28
CA LEU A 155 37.11 7.47 -13.07
C LEU A 155 37.09 7.93 -14.53
N LEU A 156 36.99 9.24 -14.78
CA LEU A 156 37.00 9.81 -16.14
C LEU A 156 38.30 9.49 -16.88
N GLN A 157 39.44 9.55 -16.20
CA GLN A 157 40.74 9.18 -16.78
C GLN A 157 40.78 7.70 -17.20
N LYS A 158 40.32 6.78 -16.32
CA LYS A 158 40.27 5.35 -16.66
C LYS A 158 39.32 5.04 -17.81
N ILE A 159 38.19 5.76 -17.93
CA ILE A 159 37.29 5.62 -19.08
C ILE A 159 37.99 5.99 -20.39
N ILE A 160 38.78 7.07 -20.41
CA ILE A 160 39.54 7.47 -21.62
C ILE A 160 40.55 6.37 -21.98
N ILE A 161 41.31 5.88 -21.00
CA ILE A 161 42.31 4.81 -21.21
C ILE A 161 41.63 3.55 -21.78
N LEU A 162 40.48 3.17 -21.22
CA LEU A 162 39.73 2.01 -21.68
C LEU A 162 39.13 2.23 -23.08
N PHE A 163 38.67 3.44 -23.38
CA PHE A 163 38.16 3.80 -24.70
C PHE A 163 39.26 3.72 -25.78
N GLU A 164 40.47 4.18 -25.49
CA GLU A 164 41.60 4.16 -26.42
C GLU A 164 42.28 2.79 -26.55
N SER A 165 42.17 1.92 -25.54
CA SER A 165 42.80 0.60 -25.58
C SER A 165 42.21 -0.30 -26.67
N LYS A 166 42.99 -1.26 -27.18
CA LYS A 166 42.43 -2.27 -28.08
C LYS A 166 41.48 -3.16 -27.29
N PHE A 167 40.27 -3.36 -27.81
CA PHE A 167 39.35 -4.34 -27.24
C PHE A 167 39.90 -5.74 -27.50
N ILE A 168 40.12 -6.51 -26.44
CA ILE A 168 40.49 -7.92 -26.51
C ILE A 168 39.23 -8.71 -26.18
N PRO A 169 38.62 -9.40 -27.16
CA PRO A 169 37.48 -10.29 -26.90
C PRO A 169 37.87 -11.31 -25.84
N ARG A 170 37.02 -11.53 -24.83
CA ARG A 170 37.32 -12.38 -23.66
C ARG A 170 37.22 -13.88 -23.95
N SER A 171 37.62 -14.32 -25.14
CA SER A 171 37.35 -15.68 -25.64
C SER A 171 38.31 -16.78 -25.15
N GLN A 172 39.06 -16.58 -24.06
CA GLN A 172 40.14 -17.54 -23.73
C GLN A 172 40.57 -17.66 -22.27
N PHE A 173 39.76 -17.23 -21.29
CA PHE A 173 40.09 -17.48 -19.87
C PHE A 173 38.98 -18.27 -19.17
N TYR A 174 39.38 -19.46 -18.70
CA TYR A 174 38.61 -20.40 -17.89
C TYR A 174 37.94 -19.68 -16.72
N THR A 175 36.67 -19.32 -16.90
CA THR A 175 35.71 -19.11 -15.81
C THR A 175 34.69 -20.25 -15.95
N PRO A 176 34.26 -20.93 -14.87
CA PRO A 176 33.18 -21.93 -14.95
C PRO A 176 31.84 -21.36 -15.49
N LEU A 177 31.78 -20.06 -15.80
CA LEU A 177 30.61 -19.32 -16.25
C LEU A 177 30.34 -19.41 -17.76
N CYS A 178 31.23 -20.00 -18.56
CA CYS A 178 31.12 -19.99 -20.03
C CYS A 178 30.90 -21.36 -20.69
N GLU A 179 30.93 -22.47 -19.94
CA GLU A 179 30.47 -23.75 -20.50
C GLU A 179 28.97 -23.90 -20.31
N LYS A 180 28.26 -24.07 -21.43
CA LYS A 180 26.81 -24.38 -21.54
C LYS A 180 25.94 -23.77 -20.44
N SER A 181 25.45 -22.55 -20.66
CA SER A 181 24.38 -21.93 -19.87
C SER A 181 24.47 -22.27 -18.38
N PRO A 182 25.47 -21.73 -17.65
CA PRO A 182 25.64 -22.07 -16.25
C PRO A 182 24.30 -21.92 -15.54
N GLU A 183 23.89 -22.95 -14.79
CA GLU A 183 22.72 -22.81 -13.95
C GLU A 183 22.97 -21.62 -13.02
N LYS A 184 21.94 -20.81 -12.74
CA LYS A 184 22.08 -19.61 -11.88
C LYS A 184 22.77 -19.91 -10.55
N GLU A 185 22.67 -21.15 -10.08
CA GLU A 185 23.29 -21.68 -8.87
C GLU A 185 24.82 -21.71 -8.93
N ASP A 186 25.42 -22.08 -10.07
CA ASP A 186 26.88 -22.12 -10.25
C ASP A 186 27.48 -20.71 -10.25
N LEU A 187 26.78 -19.76 -10.88
CA LEU A 187 27.14 -18.35 -10.89
C LEU A 187 27.10 -17.77 -9.47
N LEU A 188 26.06 -18.09 -8.71
CA LEU A 188 25.91 -17.67 -7.30
C LEU A 188 27.03 -18.26 -6.42
N TYR A 189 27.39 -19.53 -6.63
CA TYR A 189 28.49 -20.16 -5.89
C TYR A 189 29.84 -19.50 -6.18
N PHE A 190 30.16 -19.26 -7.46
CA PHE A 190 31.39 -18.58 -7.85
C PHE A 190 31.50 -17.18 -7.24
N ILE A 191 30.40 -16.41 -7.29
CA ILE A 191 30.36 -15.06 -6.73
C ILE A 191 30.52 -15.08 -5.21
N ASN A 192 29.94 -16.06 -4.52
CA ASN A 192 30.10 -16.21 -3.07
C ASN A 192 31.54 -16.56 -2.68
N GLU A 193 32.24 -17.38 -3.44
CA GLU A 193 33.65 -17.68 -3.18
C GLU A 193 34.55 -16.48 -3.50
N LEU A 194 34.24 -15.75 -4.58
CA LEU A 194 34.98 -14.55 -4.96
C LEU A 194 34.76 -13.41 -3.95
N SER A 195 33.54 -13.21 -3.45
CA SER A 195 33.24 -12.17 -2.47
C SER A 195 33.99 -12.38 -1.16
N LYS A 196 34.11 -13.64 -0.70
CA LYS A 196 34.92 -14.00 0.48
C LYS A 196 36.41 -13.68 0.31
N LYS A 197 36.95 -13.84 -0.90
CA LYS A 197 38.35 -13.51 -1.19
C LYS A 197 38.60 -11.99 -1.25
N ILE A 198 37.61 -11.22 -1.72
CA ILE A 198 37.74 -9.76 -1.86
C ILE A 198 37.53 -9.03 -0.53
N ILE A 199 36.65 -9.52 0.35
CA ILE A 199 36.32 -8.88 1.62
C ILE A 199 37.31 -9.32 2.70
N THR A 200 38.32 -8.49 2.96
CA THR A 200 39.45 -8.82 3.86
C THR A 200 39.07 -8.71 5.34
N GLN A 201 38.19 -7.77 5.68
CA GLN A 201 37.61 -7.61 7.02
C GLN A 201 36.14 -7.21 6.92
N LYS A 202 35.29 -7.85 7.74
CA LYS A 202 33.89 -7.45 7.92
C LYS A 202 33.62 -7.33 9.41
N LYS A 203 33.51 -6.10 9.93
CA LYS A 203 33.09 -5.88 11.32
C LYS A 203 31.73 -6.54 11.54
N GLU A 204 31.59 -7.37 12.57
CA GLU A 204 30.33 -8.06 12.85
C GLU A 204 29.17 -7.04 12.94
N GLU A 205 28.09 -7.32 12.20
CA GLU A 205 26.82 -6.63 12.35
C GLU A 205 26.47 -6.48 13.84
N ARG A 206 26.14 -5.26 14.27
CA ARG A 206 25.85 -4.91 15.68
C ARG A 206 24.95 -5.97 16.33
N ASN A 207 25.44 -6.59 17.41
CA ASN A 207 24.78 -7.67 18.16
C ASN A 207 23.29 -7.42 18.48
N LEU A 208 22.87 -6.17 18.67
CA LEU A 208 21.48 -5.82 18.98
C LEU A 208 20.53 -6.04 17.81
N THR A 209 20.92 -5.69 16.59
CA THR A 209 20.08 -5.87 15.39
C THR A 209 19.85 -7.35 15.10
N LYS A 210 20.89 -8.18 15.21
CA LYS A 210 20.77 -9.64 15.06
C LYS A 210 19.84 -10.26 16.09
N LYS A 211 19.91 -9.82 17.35
CA LYS A 211 19.01 -10.31 18.42
C LYS A 211 17.55 -9.94 18.17
N ILE A 212 17.29 -8.71 17.74
CA ILE A 212 15.94 -8.23 17.43
C ILE A 212 15.39 -8.98 16.21
N ASP A 213 16.17 -9.11 15.14
CA ASP A 213 15.74 -9.85 13.94
C ASP A 213 15.52 -11.34 14.24
N ALA A 214 16.34 -11.97 15.09
CA ALA A 214 16.14 -13.36 15.51
C ALA A 214 14.78 -13.59 16.19
N LEU A 215 14.27 -12.59 16.92
CA LEU A 215 12.94 -12.64 17.53
C LEU A 215 11.83 -12.29 16.53
N LEU A 216 11.97 -11.19 15.80
CA LEU A 216 10.91 -10.64 14.94
C LEU A 216 10.72 -11.42 13.63
N ILE A 217 11.77 -12.07 13.13
CA ILE A 217 11.75 -12.88 11.90
C ILE A 217 11.60 -14.37 12.24
N HIS A 218 11.45 -14.73 13.51
CA HIS A 218 11.28 -16.13 13.89
C HIS A 218 10.04 -16.73 13.22
N LYS A 219 10.20 -17.90 12.58
CA LYS A 219 9.13 -18.59 11.83
C LYS A 219 7.85 -18.77 12.63
N PHE A 220 7.96 -19.02 13.94
CA PHE A 220 6.81 -19.26 14.82
C PHE A 220 6.41 -18.05 15.67
N PHE A 221 7.36 -17.23 16.13
CA PHE A 221 7.07 -16.13 17.06
C PHE A 221 6.87 -14.79 16.34
N GLY A 222 7.45 -14.62 15.14
CA GLY A 222 7.34 -13.38 14.38
C GLY A 222 5.90 -13.02 14.03
N LEU A 223 5.10 -14.01 13.61
CA LEU A 223 3.71 -13.76 13.20
C LEU A 223 2.80 -13.43 14.38
N PRO A 224 2.82 -14.16 15.51
CA PRO A 224 2.13 -13.75 16.74
C PRO A 224 2.56 -12.39 17.26
N ILE A 225 3.86 -12.07 17.27
CA ILE A 225 4.36 -10.75 17.70
C ILE A 225 3.81 -9.66 16.79
N PHE A 226 3.82 -9.89 15.48
CA PHE A 226 3.24 -8.96 14.52
C PHE A 226 1.74 -8.75 14.75
N LEU A 227 0.97 -9.83 14.91
CA LEU A 227 -0.47 -9.74 15.18
C LEU A 227 -0.76 -9.03 16.51
N PHE A 228 0.04 -9.29 17.55
CA PHE A 228 -0.06 -8.59 18.83
C PHE A 228 0.25 -7.10 18.70
N LEU A 229 1.29 -6.73 17.94
CA LEU A 229 1.64 -5.33 17.69
C LEU A 229 0.53 -4.61 16.91
N MET A 230 -0.09 -5.27 15.93
CA MET A 230 -1.25 -4.76 15.20
C MET A 230 -2.47 -4.60 16.11
N TRP A 231 -2.74 -5.61 16.94
CA TRP A 231 -3.80 -5.53 17.95
C TRP A 231 -3.58 -4.33 18.89
N LEU A 232 -2.37 -4.16 19.41
CA LEU A 232 -2.01 -3.03 20.27
C LEU A 232 -2.18 -1.69 19.55
N LEU A 233 -1.73 -1.58 18.29
CA LEU A 233 -1.89 -0.38 17.48
C LEU A 233 -3.37 -0.02 17.32
N PHE A 234 -4.22 -0.98 16.97
CA PHE A 234 -5.66 -0.75 16.84
C PHE A 234 -6.30 -0.40 18.19
N GLN A 235 -5.96 -1.11 19.25
CA GLN A 235 -6.48 -0.84 20.59
C GLN A 235 -6.13 0.58 21.05
N LEU A 236 -4.88 1.00 20.88
CA LEU A 236 -4.45 2.36 21.20
C LEU A 236 -5.15 3.40 20.33
N THR A 237 -5.33 3.11 19.03
CA THR A 237 -6.03 4.01 18.11
C THR A 237 -7.44 4.31 18.59
N PHE A 238 -8.21 3.30 18.98
CA PHE A 238 -9.60 3.49 19.39
C PHE A 238 -9.72 3.98 20.83
N SER A 239 -8.89 3.48 21.73
CA SER A 239 -8.91 3.92 23.13
C SER A 239 -8.52 5.38 23.28
N LEU A 240 -7.45 5.82 22.61
CA LEU A 240 -7.00 7.22 22.67
C LEU A 240 -7.82 8.13 21.76
N GLY A 241 -8.34 7.60 20.65
CA GLY A 241 -9.07 8.39 19.67
C GLY A 241 -10.56 8.58 19.99
N GLN A 242 -11.17 7.75 20.84
CA GLN A 242 -12.51 7.98 21.38
C GLN A 242 -12.61 9.29 22.17
N ILE A 243 -11.59 9.61 22.99
CA ILE A 243 -11.57 10.81 23.81
C ILE A 243 -11.81 12.09 22.97
N PRO A 244 -11.00 12.41 21.93
CA PRO A 244 -11.25 13.57 21.07
C PRO A 244 -12.49 13.42 20.19
N MET A 245 -12.92 12.20 19.87
CA MET A 245 -14.13 11.93 19.08
C MET A 245 -15.37 12.42 19.82
N ASP A 246 -15.50 12.08 21.11
CA ASP A 246 -16.64 12.46 21.95
C ASP A 246 -16.71 13.99 22.14
N TYR A 247 -15.56 14.66 22.31
CA TYR A 247 -15.50 16.13 22.38
C TYR A 247 -15.95 16.80 21.07
N ILE A 248 -15.54 16.25 19.92
CA ILE A 248 -15.95 16.76 18.62
C ILE A 248 -17.45 16.54 18.43
N GLU A 249 -17.96 15.35 18.74
CA GLU A 249 -19.39 15.02 18.63
C GLU A 249 -20.25 15.96 19.47
N SER A 250 -19.91 16.12 20.75
CA SER A 250 -20.61 17.04 21.64
C SER A 250 -20.59 18.48 21.11
N GLY A 251 -19.43 18.97 20.65
CA GLY A 251 -19.31 20.32 20.10
C GLY A 251 -20.15 20.55 18.85
N PHE A 252 -20.24 19.57 17.94
CA PHE A 252 -21.06 19.67 16.74
C PHE A 252 -22.56 19.53 17.04
N ASN A 253 -22.95 18.72 18.03
CA ASN A 253 -24.34 18.61 18.46
C ASN A 253 -24.84 19.92 19.09
N THR A 254 -24.05 20.51 20.00
CA THR A 254 -24.37 21.83 20.58
C THR A 254 -24.46 22.91 19.51
N LEU A 255 -23.58 22.89 18.50
CA LEU A 255 -23.64 23.82 17.38
C LEU A 255 -24.91 23.60 16.54
N GLY A 256 -25.31 22.35 16.31
CA GLY A 256 -26.53 22.00 15.59
C GLY A 256 -27.79 22.48 16.30
N GLU A 257 -27.89 22.26 17.61
CA GLU A 257 -28.99 22.75 18.45
C GLU A 257 -29.05 24.27 18.49
N PHE A 258 -27.89 24.93 18.62
CA PHE A 258 -27.81 26.39 18.58
C PHE A 258 -28.37 26.95 17.26
N VAL A 259 -28.08 26.31 16.13
CA VAL A 259 -28.63 26.72 14.82
C VAL A 259 -30.14 26.47 14.73
N LYS A 260 -30.63 25.34 15.27
CA LYS A 260 -32.08 25.06 15.32
C LYS A 260 -32.85 26.08 16.16
N ASN A 261 -32.28 26.53 17.27
CA ASN A 261 -32.93 27.44 18.21
C ASN A 261 -32.91 28.91 17.74
N ASN A 262 -31.93 29.32 16.92
CA ASN A 262 -31.78 30.72 16.50
C ASN A 262 -32.41 31.03 15.12
N ILE A 263 -32.72 30.03 14.30
CA ILE A 263 -33.28 30.24 12.95
C ILE A 263 -34.79 30.01 12.95
N SER A 264 -35.56 31.05 12.61
CA SER A 264 -37.03 31.00 12.61
C SER A 264 -37.64 30.08 11.55
N ASN A 265 -36.92 29.82 10.45
CA ASN A 265 -37.38 28.93 9.38
C ASN A 265 -36.92 27.49 9.64
N THR A 266 -37.88 26.61 9.95
CA THR A 266 -37.65 25.19 10.29
C THR A 266 -36.97 24.40 9.16
N PHE A 267 -37.21 24.77 7.89
CA PHE A 267 -36.56 24.13 6.75
C PHE A 267 -35.08 24.50 6.66
N ILE A 268 -34.75 25.77 6.79
CA ILE A 268 -33.35 26.25 6.74
C ILE A 268 -32.58 25.77 7.97
N ALA A 269 -33.23 25.79 9.14
CA ALA A 269 -32.68 25.28 10.39
C ALA A 269 -32.30 23.79 10.28
N SER A 270 -33.21 22.94 9.79
CA SER A 270 -32.93 21.51 9.60
C SER A 270 -31.91 21.23 8.48
N ALA A 271 -31.93 21.99 7.38
CA ALA A 271 -30.93 21.84 6.31
C ALA A 271 -29.51 22.16 6.81
N LEU A 272 -29.36 23.24 7.58
CA LEU A 272 -28.08 23.66 8.14
C LEU A 272 -27.61 22.74 9.26
N ALA A 273 -28.48 22.41 10.21
CA ALA A 273 -28.13 21.58 11.36
C ALA A 273 -27.98 20.09 10.99
N ASP A 274 -29.01 19.48 10.42
CA ASP A 274 -29.06 18.04 10.16
C ASP A 274 -28.41 17.64 8.83
N GLY A 275 -28.30 18.57 7.88
CA GLY A 275 -27.63 18.33 6.59
C GLY A 275 -26.15 18.68 6.61
N ILE A 276 -25.84 19.97 6.84
CA ILE A 276 -24.47 20.52 6.72
C ILE A 276 -23.64 20.29 7.98
N ILE A 277 -24.12 20.72 9.15
CA ILE A 277 -23.35 20.65 10.41
C ILE A 277 -23.12 19.19 10.80
N ALA A 278 -24.17 18.35 10.77
CA ALA A 278 -24.02 16.91 10.99
C ALA A 278 -23.09 16.27 9.94
N GLY A 279 -23.17 16.69 8.68
CA GLY A 279 -22.28 16.24 7.60
C GLY A 279 -20.81 16.57 7.84
N VAL A 280 -20.51 17.83 8.21
CA VAL A 280 -19.14 18.28 8.54
C VAL A 280 -18.64 17.62 9.82
N GLY A 281 -19.51 17.51 10.84
CA GLY A 281 -19.21 16.81 12.09
C GLY A 281 -18.79 15.37 11.84
N ALA A 282 -19.54 14.64 11.01
CA ALA A 282 -19.20 13.27 10.62
C ALA A 282 -17.82 13.15 9.96
N VAL A 283 -17.38 14.13 9.18
CA VAL A 283 -16.04 14.13 8.57
C VAL A 283 -14.94 14.33 9.62
N ILE A 284 -15.13 15.29 10.51
CA ILE A 284 -14.09 15.71 11.46
C ILE A 284 -13.95 14.72 12.62
N LEU A 285 -15.04 14.07 12.99
CA LEU A 285 -15.13 13.08 14.07
C LEU A 285 -14.16 11.89 13.89
N PHE A 286 -13.81 11.50 12.66
CA PHE A 286 -12.83 10.43 12.40
C PHE A 286 -11.37 10.87 12.31
N LEU A 287 -11.13 12.19 12.21
CA LEU A 287 -9.79 12.71 12.04
C LEU A 287 -8.81 12.25 13.14
N PRO A 288 -9.19 12.22 14.44
CA PRO A 288 -8.28 11.79 15.51
C PRO A 288 -7.84 10.33 15.38
N ASN A 289 -8.79 9.41 15.18
CA ASN A 289 -8.52 7.98 14.97
C ASN A 289 -7.57 7.77 13.78
N ILE A 290 -7.83 8.44 12.67
CA ILE A 290 -7.00 8.35 11.46
C ILE A 290 -5.58 8.88 11.71
N MET A 291 -5.42 9.97 12.45
CA MET A 291 -4.11 10.53 12.78
C MET A 291 -3.29 9.59 13.66
N ILE A 292 -3.88 8.99 14.69
CA ILE A 292 -3.20 8.04 15.60
C ILE A 292 -2.81 6.76 14.84
N LEU A 293 -3.71 6.25 14.00
CA LEU A 293 -3.44 5.10 13.14
C LEU A 293 -2.28 5.37 12.17
N PHE A 294 -2.28 6.53 11.50
CA PHE A 294 -1.17 6.90 10.60
C PHE A 294 0.13 7.16 11.34
N LEU A 295 0.07 7.66 12.58
CA LEU A 295 1.24 7.77 13.45
C LEU A 295 1.84 6.38 13.72
N GLY A 296 1.00 5.41 14.12
CA GLY A 296 1.43 4.03 14.34
C GLY A 296 2.06 3.40 13.09
N ILE A 297 1.40 3.51 11.94
CA ILE A 297 1.93 2.98 10.66
C ILE A 297 3.25 3.68 10.28
N ALA A 298 3.33 5.00 10.42
CA ALA A 298 4.54 5.75 10.11
C ALA A 298 5.72 5.35 11.01
N LEU A 299 5.47 5.04 12.29
CA LEU A 299 6.50 4.52 13.19
C LEU A 299 7.01 3.14 12.75
N LEU A 300 6.12 2.21 12.37
CA LEU A 300 6.52 0.89 11.89
C LEU A 300 7.27 0.93 10.55
N GLU A 301 6.92 1.89 9.69
CA GLU A 301 7.57 2.12 8.41
C GLU A 301 8.98 2.73 8.60
N THR A 302 9.08 3.80 9.39
CA THR A 302 10.35 4.53 9.58
C THR A 302 11.37 3.79 10.44
N THR A 303 10.93 2.89 11.33
CA THR A 303 11.82 2.01 12.10
C THR A 303 12.44 0.90 11.25
N GLY A 304 11.88 0.61 10.08
CA GLY A 304 12.29 -0.50 9.22
C GLY A 304 11.65 -1.84 9.55
N TYR A 305 10.74 -1.90 10.53
CA TYR A 305 10.04 -3.13 10.91
C TYR A 305 9.21 -3.70 9.76
N MET A 306 8.55 -2.85 8.96
CA MET A 306 7.73 -3.27 7.81
C MET A 306 8.47 -4.18 6.82
N SER A 307 9.78 -3.98 6.63
CA SER A 307 10.58 -4.84 5.75
C SER A 307 10.76 -6.27 6.28
N ARG A 308 10.85 -6.44 7.61
CA ARG A 308 10.97 -7.76 8.25
C ARG A 308 9.66 -8.51 8.20
N VAL A 309 8.56 -7.81 8.45
CA VAL A 309 7.23 -8.43 8.39
C VAL A 309 6.89 -8.83 6.96
N ALA A 310 7.25 -8.01 5.97
CA ALA A 310 7.10 -8.38 4.56
C ALA A 310 7.89 -9.66 4.23
N PHE A 311 9.13 -9.80 4.73
CA PHE A 311 9.93 -11.02 4.59
C PHE A 311 9.28 -12.23 5.29
N LEU A 312 8.83 -12.06 6.54
CA LEU A 312 8.16 -13.12 7.31
C LEU A 312 6.90 -13.65 6.60
N LEU A 313 6.15 -12.76 5.95
CA LEU A 313 4.89 -13.10 5.29
C LEU A 313 5.03 -13.48 3.83
N ASP A 314 6.19 -13.24 3.20
CA ASP A 314 6.45 -13.59 1.81
C ASP A 314 6.14 -15.08 1.55
N GLY A 315 6.60 -15.97 2.43
CA GLY A 315 6.32 -17.41 2.30
C GLY A 315 4.84 -17.80 2.38
N ILE A 316 4.00 -17.02 3.07
CA ILE A 316 2.54 -17.24 3.09
C ILE A 316 1.93 -16.63 1.83
N LEU A 317 2.25 -15.37 1.53
CA LEU A 317 1.69 -14.62 0.40
C LEU A 317 2.01 -15.28 -0.95
N HIS A 318 3.21 -15.79 -1.12
CA HIS A 318 3.62 -16.50 -2.33
C HIS A 318 2.77 -17.75 -2.58
N LYS A 319 2.32 -18.46 -1.54
CA LYS A 319 1.39 -19.61 -1.69
C LYS A 319 0.03 -19.20 -2.25
N PHE A 320 -0.36 -17.93 -2.07
CA PHE A 320 -1.60 -17.36 -2.60
C PHE A 320 -1.36 -16.55 -3.89
N GLY A 321 -0.16 -16.59 -4.47
CA GLY A 321 0.19 -15.91 -5.72
C GLY A 321 0.40 -14.39 -5.58
N LEU A 322 0.72 -13.92 -4.37
CA LEU A 322 1.04 -12.54 -4.06
C LEU A 322 2.55 -12.41 -3.76
N HIS A 323 3.16 -11.33 -4.25
CA HIS A 323 4.54 -10.99 -3.93
C HIS A 323 4.65 -10.44 -2.49
N GLY A 324 5.70 -10.73 -1.72
CA GLY A 324 5.84 -10.27 -0.32
C GLY A 324 5.76 -8.76 -0.11
N LYS A 325 6.18 -7.96 -1.10
CA LYS A 325 6.00 -6.48 -1.07
C LYS A 325 4.53 -6.05 -1.06
N SER A 326 3.61 -6.90 -1.49
CA SER A 326 2.16 -6.66 -1.46
C SER A 326 1.62 -6.57 -0.04
N PHE A 327 2.38 -7.06 0.94
CA PHE A 327 2.03 -6.95 2.35
C PHE A 327 1.88 -5.49 2.82
N ILE A 328 2.77 -4.60 2.37
CA ILE A 328 2.77 -3.18 2.76
C ILE A 328 1.42 -2.50 2.43
N PRO A 329 0.92 -2.56 1.19
CA PRO A 329 -0.40 -2.02 0.89
C PRO A 329 -1.54 -2.80 1.57
N LEU A 330 -1.42 -4.12 1.81
CA LEU A 330 -2.46 -4.88 2.52
C LEU A 330 -2.63 -4.46 3.98
N ILE A 331 -1.55 -4.27 4.76
CA ILE A 331 -1.68 -3.72 6.13
C ILE A 331 -2.30 -2.33 6.07
N THR A 332 -1.79 -1.50 5.16
CA THR A 332 -2.30 -0.12 5.01
C THR A 332 -3.81 -0.12 4.77
N GLY A 333 -4.34 -1.17 4.12
CA GLY A 333 -5.76 -1.39 3.87
C GLY A 333 -6.62 -1.52 5.12
N PHE A 334 -6.12 -2.13 6.20
CA PHE A 334 -6.83 -2.18 7.49
C PHE A 334 -7.01 -0.79 8.11
N GLY A 335 -6.12 0.14 7.77
CA GLY A 335 -6.32 1.54 8.13
C GLY A 335 -7.33 2.21 7.20
N CYS A 336 -6.94 2.41 5.94
CA CYS A 336 -7.81 3.00 4.93
C CYS A 336 -7.46 2.48 3.54
N SER A 337 -8.47 2.13 2.75
CA SER A 337 -8.29 1.60 1.40
C SER A 337 -7.69 2.62 0.42
N VAL A 338 -7.89 3.94 0.64
CA VAL A 338 -7.35 5.00 -0.24
C VAL A 338 -5.81 5.03 -0.27
N PRO A 339 -5.10 5.23 0.85
CA PRO A 339 -3.64 5.18 0.87
C PRO A 339 -3.10 3.78 0.55
N ALA A 340 -3.86 2.72 0.87
CA ALA A 340 -3.50 1.35 0.52
C ALA A 340 -3.43 1.14 -0.99
N PHE A 341 -4.43 1.61 -1.75
CA PHE A 341 -4.42 1.56 -3.21
C PHE A 341 -3.23 2.35 -3.79
N MET A 342 -2.91 3.51 -3.25
CA MET A 342 -1.72 4.28 -3.68
C MET A 342 -0.40 3.57 -3.36
N ALA A 343 -0.32 2.86 -2.23
CA ALA A 343 0.87 2.11 -1.83
C ALA A 343 1.16 0.92 -2.78
N THR A 344 0.18 0.46 -3.56
CA THR A 344 0.41 -0.57 -4.59
C THR A 344 1.37 -0.13 -5.71
N ARG A 345 1.68 1.17 -5.82
CA ARG A 345 2.72 1.69 -6.73
C ARG A 345 4.12 1.15 -6.44
N THR A 346 4.35 0.64 -5.24
CA THR A 346 5.61 -0.01 -4.85
C THR A 346 5.81 -1.37 -5.54
N LEU A 347 4.76 -1.94 -6.13
CA LEU A 347 4.79 -3.20 -6.88
C LEU A 347 5.18 -2.92 -8.34
N LYS A 348 6.33 -3.45 -8.76
CA LYS A 348 6.87 -3.28 -10.12
C LYS A 348 6.01 -4.01 -11.16
N ASN A 349 5.58 -5.23 -10.85
CA ASN A 349 4.74 -6.02 -11.74
C ASN A 349 3.30 -5.49 -11.79
N LYS A 350 2.80 -5.18 -12.99
CA LYS A 350 1.43 -4.71 -13.20
C LYS A 350 0.38 -5.74 -12.78
N ARG A 351 0.66 -7.04 -12.91
CA ARG A 351 -0.29 -8.11 -12.55
C ARG A 351 -0.44 -8.23 -11.04
N ASP A 352 0.68 -8.29 -10.32
CA ASP A 352 0.68 -8.37 -8.86
C ASP A 352 0.11 -7.09 -8.23
N ARG A 353 0.36 -5.93 -8.85
CA ARG A 353 -0.29 -4.67 -8.50
C ARG A 353 -1.81 -4.75 -8.63
N LEU A 354 -2.34 -5.21 -9.77
CA LEU A 354 -3.78 -5.37 -9.97
C LEU A 354 -4.38 -6.37 -8.98
N LEU A 355 -3.75 -7.54 -8.80
CA LEU A 355 -4.20 -8.55 -7.85
C LEU A 355 -4.29 -7.97 -6.44
N THR A 356 -3.24 -7.27 -6.00
CA THR A 356 -3.20 -6.62 -4.68
C THR A 356 -4.28 -5.55 -4.54
N LEU A 357 -4.55 -4.75 -5.60
CA LEU A 357 -5.65 -3.77 -5.61
C LEU A 357 -7.01 -4.44 -5.32
N PHE A 358 -7.30 -5.62 -5.88
CA PHE A 358 -8.54 -6.33 -5.57
C PHE A 358 -8.56 -6.88 -4.14
N VAL A 359 -7.46 -7.49 -3.69
CA VAL A 359 -7.36 -8.13 -2.37
C VAL A 359 -7.51 -7.13 -1.21
N ILE A 360 -7.03 -5.88 -1.37
CA ILE A 360 -7.18 -4.81 -0.37
C ILE A 360 -8.66 -4.59 0.04
N ASN A 361 -9.64 -4.87 -0.83
CA ASN A 361 -11.06 -4.64 -0.52
C ASN A 361 -11.61 -5.59 0.57
N PHE A 362 -10.97 -6.74 0.75
CA PHE A 362 -11.29 -7.70 1.82
C PHE A 362 -10.66 -7.31 3.16
N MET A 363 -9.72 -6.34 3.16
CA MET A 363 -9.16 -5.80 4.39
C MET A 363 -10.17 -4.82 4.99
N SER A 364 -10.60 -5.09 6.23
CA SER A 364 -11.54 -4.24 6.94
C SER A 364 -10.88 -2.91 7.33
N CYS A 365 -11.23 -1.85 6.60
CA CYS A 365 -10.75 -0.50 6.90
C CYS A 365 -11.41 0.06 8.17
N GLY A 366 -10.75 1.02 8.83
CA GLY A 366 -11.25 1.62 10.08
C GLY A 366 -12.65 2.23 9.97
N ALA A 367 -13.06 2.69 8.78
CA ALA A 367 -14.40 3.22 8.53
C ALA A 367 -15.53 2.19 8.74
N ARG A 368 -15.23 0.88 8.64
CA ARG A 368 -16.21 -0.20 8.89
C ARG A 368 -16.38 -0.49 10.38
N LEU A 369 -15.43 -0.06 11.23
CA LEU A 369 -15.43 -0.40 12.65
C LEU A 369 -16.70 0.05 13.37
N PRO A 370 -17.20 1.29 13.21
CA PRO A 370 -18.39 1.73 13.94
C PRO A 370 -19.59 0.79 13.72
N VAL A 371 -19.73 0.24 12.50
CA VAL A 371 -20.81 -0.70 12.16
C VAL A 371 -20.61 -2.01 12.91
N TYR A 372 -19.38 -2.52 12.94
CA TYR A 372 -19.07 -3.74 13.69
C TYR A 372 -19.31 -3.55 15.19
N VAL A 373 -18.88 -2.44 15.78
CA VAL A 373 -19.06 -2.15 17.20
C VAL A 373 -20.54 -2.00 17.55
N LEU A 374 -21.33 -1.37 16.67
CA LEU A 374 -22.78 -1.24 16.86
C LEU A 374 -23.46 -2.60 16.94
N PHE A 375 -23.25 -3.47 15.95
CA PHE A 375 -23.88 -4.78 15.91
C PHE A 375 -23.31 -5.74 16.95
N ILE A 376 -21.98 -5.77 17.16
CA ILE A 376 -21.38 -6.60 18.21
C ILE A 376 -21.91 -6.17 19.58
N GLY A 377 -21.97 -4.86 19.85
CA GLY A 377 -22.48 -4.33 21.11
C GLY A 377 -24.00 -4.49 21.30
N ALA A 378 -24.76 -4.73 20.23
CA ALA A 378 -26.19 -5.01 20.30
C ALA A 378 -26.48 -6.49 20.61
N PHE A 379 -25.69 -7.42 20.07
CA PHE A 379 -25.97 -8.86 20.14
C PHE A 379 -25.05 -9.66 21.07
N PHE A 380 -23.87 -9.14 21.42
CA PHE A 380 -22.87 -9.86 22.21
C PHE A 380 -22.47 -9.11 23.49
N PRO A 381 -22.04 -9.83 24.55
CA PRO A 381 -21.56 -9.20 25.78
C PRO A 381 -20.37 -8.27 25.55
N SER A 382 -20.37 -7.11 26.21
CA SER A 382 -19.33 -6.09 26.12
C SER A 382 -17.92 -6.60 26.48
N GLU A 383 -17.82 -7.55 27.42
CA GLU A 383 -16.56 -8.17 27.83
C GLU A 383 -15.86 -8.95 26.71
N LYS A 384 -16.61 -9.49 25.74
CA LYS A 384 -16.08 -10.31 24.64
C LYS A 384 -16.06 -9.58 23.29
N ALA A 385 -16.54 -8.34 23.23
CA ALA A 385 -16.67 -7.57 21.99
C ALA A 385 -15.35 -7.46 21.21
N GLY A 386 -14.23 -7.28 21.91
CA GLY A 386 -12.89 -7.24 21.31
C GLY A 386 -12.50 -8.53 20.57
N ASN A 387 -12.91 -9.70 21.09
CA ASN A 387 -12.61 -10.99 20.48
C ASN A 387 -13.41 -11.21 19.19
N TYR A 388 -14.69 -10.84 19.19
CA TYR A 388 -15.52 -10.89 17.99
C TYR A 388 -15.00 -9.95 16.91
N LEU A 389 -14.61 -8.73 17.31
CA LEU A 389 -14.00 -7.77 16.41
C LEU A 389 -12.71 -8.30 15.79
N PHE A 390 -11.80 -8.85 16.60
CA PHE A 390 -10.58 -9.47 16.12
C PHE A 390 -10.87 -10.63 15.15
N GLY A 391 -11.87 -11.46 15.47
CA GLY A 391 -12.34 -12.54 14.60
C GLY A 391 -12.78 -12.05 13.21
N ILE A 392 -13.53 -10.96 13.14
CA ILE A 392 -13.96 -10.34 11.86
C ILE A 392 -12.76 -9.88 11.03
N TYR A 393 -11.76 -9.25 11.66
CA TYR A 393 -10.57 -8.78 10.96
C TYR A 393 -9.73 -9.94 10.39
N ILE A 394 -9.54 -11.00 11.18
CA ILE A 394 -8.85 -12.21 10.73
C ILE A 394 -9.63 -12.93 9.63
N LEU A 395 -10.95 -13.04 9.76
CA LEU A 395 -11.81 -13.64 8.74
C LEU A 395 -11.70 -12.87 7.41
N GLY A 396 -11.75 -11.55 7.44
CA GLY A 396 -11.54 -10.71 6.26
C GLY A 396 -10.18 -10.93 5.59
N ALA A 397 -9.11 -11.02 6.39
CA ALA A 397 -7.77 -11.32 5.89
C ALA A 397 -7.70 -12.69 5.19
N ILE A 398 -8.29 -13.73 5.80
CA ILE A 398 -8.33 -15.10 5.25
C ILE A 398 -9.12 -15.11 3.93
N LEU A 399 -10.31 -14.50 3.90
CA LEU A 399 -11.12 -14.39 2.69
C LEU A 399 -10.38 -13.62 1.58
N GLY A 400 -9.64 -12.58 1.94
CA GLY A 400 -8.77 -11.85 1.01
C GLY A 400 -7.68 -12.73 0.40
N LEU A 401 -7.01 -13.57 1.19
CA LEU A 401 -6.03 -14.52 0.68
C LEU A 401 -6.67 -15.58 -0.23
N CYS A 402 -7.83 -16.12 0.15
CA CYS A 402 -8.60 -17.04 -0.69
C CYS A 402 -9.00 -16.38 -2.02
N ALA A 403 -9.48 -15.14 -1.99
CA ALA A 403 -9.80 -14.34 -3.16
C ALA A 403 -8.56 -14.07 -4.02
N ALA A 404 -7.39 -13.82 -3.42
CA ALA A 404 -6.13 -13.65 -4.14
C ALA A 404 -5.80 -14.90 -4.97
N LYS A 405 -5.87 -16.08 -4.36
CA LYS A 405 -5.61 -17.36 -5.06
C LYS A 405 -6.64 -17.61 -6.15
N PHE A 406 -7.92 -17.36 -5.88
CA PHE A 406 -8.99 -17.47 -6.88
C PHE A 406 -8.73 -16.56 -8.09
N LEU A 407 -8.43 -15.28 -7.85
CA LEU A 407 -8.14 -14.29 -8.90
C LEU A 407 -6.84 -14.59 -9.66
N ARG A 408 -5.81 -15.13 -8.99
CA ARG A 408 -4.56 -15.58 -9.63
C ARG A 408 -4.82 -16.73 -10.61
N MET A 409 -5.64 -17.70 -10.21
CA MET A 409 -5.96 -18.88 -11.04
C MET A 409 -6.88 -18.55 -12.23
N THR A 410 -7.77 -17.57 -12.08
CA THR A 410 -8.80 -17.23 -13.08
C THR A 410 -8.40 -16.05 -13.95
N ALA A 411 -8.24 -14.86 -13.37
CA ALA A 411 -8.12 -13.59 -14.10
C ALA A 411 -6.68 -13.13 -14.37
N PHE A 412 -5.73 -13.49 -13.49
CA PHE A 412 -4.36 -12.96 -13.51
C PHE A 412 -3.27 -14.05 -13.53
N ARG A 413 -3.31 -14.96 -14.51
CA ARG A 413 -2.28 -16.01 -14.67
C ARG A 413 -0.90 -15.41 -15.03
N GLY A 414 0.19 -15.94 -14.46
CA GLY A 414 1.56 -15.50 -14.77
C GLY A 414 2.61 -16.18 -13.88
N LEU A 415 3.88 -16.07 -14.28
CA LEU A 415 5.04 -16.50 -13.48
C LEU A 415 5.27 -15.53 -12.32
N ASP A 416 5.69 -16.06 -11.17
CA ASP A 416 6.01 -15.28 -9.97
C ASP A 416 7.40 -14.63 -10.10
N GLU A 417 7.54 -13.35 -9.69
CA GLU A 417 8.85 -12.69 -9.63
C GLU A 417 9.64 -13.19 -8.41
N PRO A 418 10.94 -13.53 -8.55
CA PRO A 418 11.76 -13.91 -7.40
C PRO A 418 11.88 -12.75 -6.41
N PHE A 419 11.52 -12.99 -5.15
CA PHE A 419 11.56 -11.99 -4.09
C PHE A 419 13.01 -11.72 -3.64
N VAL A 420 13.62 -10.66 -4.19
CA VAL A 420 14.88 -10.11 -3.67
C VAL A 420 14.58 -8.83 -2.91
N MET A 421 14.70 -8.88 -1.58
CA MET A 421 14.60 -7.71 -0.72
C MET A 421 15.93 -7.47 0.00
N GLU A 422 16.45 -6.26 -0.13
CA GLU A 422 17.46 -5.74 0.79
C GLU A 422 16.73 -5.25 2.02
N MET A 423 16.96 -5.90 3.17
CA MET A 423 16.37 -5.45 4.42
C MET A 423 17.13 -4.19 4.87
N PRO A 424 16.49 -3.00 4.90
CA PRO A 424 17.14 -1.79 5.37
C PRO A 424 17.53 -1.94 6.84
N LYS A 425 18.61 -1.30 7.29
CA LYS A 425 19.01 -1.34 8.71
C LYS A 425 17.93 -0.68 9.59
N TYR A 426 17.78 -1.12 10.84
CA TYR A 426 16.93 -0.41 11.80
C TYR A 426 17.40 1.03 11.97
N ARG A 427 16.45 1.95 11.96
CA ARG A 427 16.70 3.38 12.14
C ARG A 427 15.77 3.91 13.21
N MET A 428 16.24 4.87 14.00
CA MET A 428 15.33 5.61 14.87
C MET A 428 14.43 6.48 13.99
N PRO A 429 13.11 6.54 14.27
CA PRO A 429 12.19 7.33 13.49
C PRO A 429 12.55 8.81 13.62
N ASN A 430 12.63 9.52 12.49
CA ASN A 430 12.72 10.98 12.51
C ASN A 430 11.33 11.56 12.77
N TRP A 431 11.12 12.12 13.95
CA TRP A 431 9.84 12.69 14.37
C TRP A 431 9.28 13.75 13.41
N HIS A 432 10.15 14.54 12.76
CA HIS A 432 9.72 15.51 11.77
C HIS A 432 9.13 14.81 10.53
N LEU A 433 9.75 13.74 10.05
CA LEU A 433 9.23 12.97 8.91
C LEU A 433 7.93 12.26 9.27
N VAL A 434 7.84 11.70 10.47
CA VAL A 434 6.63 11.05 10.98
C VAL A 434 5.47 12.07 11.03
N TRP A 435 5.67 13.23 11.65
CA TRP A 435 4.65 14.28 11.72
C TRP A 435 4.25 14.80 10.33
N PHE A 436 5.22 15.04 9.44
CA PHE A 436 4.94 15.47 8.06
C PHE A 436 4.09 14.44 7.31
N MET A 437 4.35 13.15 7.50
CA MET A 437 3.57 12.07 6.89
C MET A 437 2.14 12.04 7.43
N VAL A 438 1.96 12.14 8.75
CA VAL A 438 0.64 12.17 9.41
C VAL A 438 -0.17 13.38 8.95
N TYR A 439 0.42 14.58 8.99
CA TYR A 439 -0.23 15.83 8.59
C TYR A 439 -0.70 15.80 7.13
N ASN A 440 0.16 15.36 6.20
CA ASN A 440 -0.21 15.30 4.79
C ASN A 440 -1.33 14.29 4.51
N LYS A 441 -1.31 13.13 5.20
CA LYS A 441 -2.37 12.13 5.08
C LYS A 441 -3.70 12.66 5.65
N ALA A 442 -3.67 13.34 6.81
CA ALA A 442 -4.83 13.97 7.42
C ALA A 442 -5.44 15.08 6.53
N LYS A 443 -4.60 15.96 5.98
CA LYS A 443 -5.04 17.00 5.03
C LYS A 443 -5.64 16.41 3.75
N MET A 444 -5.04 15.34 3.23
CA MET A 444 -5.56 14.65 2.06
C MET A 444 -6.94 14.02 2.34
N TYR A 445 -7.13 13.45 3.54
CA TYR A 445 -8.42 12.94 3.99
C TYR A 445 -9.47 14.06 4.03
N LEU A 446 -9.20 15.16 4.74
CA LEU A 446 -10.13 16.30 4.85
C LEU A 446 -10.52 16.87 3.48
N LYS A 447 -9.54 17.13 2.60
CA LYS A 447 -9.79 17.76 1.30
C LYS A 447 -10.54 16.85 0.31
N LYS A 448 -10.24 15.54 0.32
CA LYS A 448 -10.84 14.60 -0.64
C LYS A 448 -12.11 13.97 -0.11
N ALA A 449 -12.09 13.41 1.10
CA ALA A 449 -13.26 12.71 1.65
C ALA A 449 -14.32 13.70 2.15
N GLY A 450 -13.91 14.84 2.73
CA GLY A 450 -14.84 15.79 3.34
C GLY A 450 -15.87 16.36 2.37
N THR A 451 -15.46 16.77 1.17
CA THR A 451 -16.37 17.32 0.15
C THR A 451 -17.44 16.31 -0.29
N PHE A 452 -17.08 15.03 -0.43
CA PHE A 452 -18.04 13.99 -0.83
C PHE A 452 -18.98 13.62 0.30
N ILE A 453 -18.47 13.49 1.53
CA ILE A 453 -19.30 13.16 2.70
C ILE A 453 -20.34 14.26 2.93
N LEU A 454 -19.95 15.53 2.82
CA LEU A 454 -20.87 16.66 2.91
C LEU A 454 -21.97 16.63 1.84
N LEU A 455 -21.60 16.31 0.59
CA LEU A 455 -22.57 16.21 -0.50
C LEU A 455 -23.52 15.02 -0.30
N ALA A 456 -22.99 13.89 0.18
CA ALA A 456 -23.78 12.70 0.48
C ALA A 456 -24.73 12.92 1.66
N SER A 457 -24.29 13.59 2.74
CA SER A 457 -25.14 13.88 3.90
C SER A 457 -26.29 14.80 3.51
N LEU A 458 -26.04 15.81 2.66
CA LEU A 458 -27.06 16.71 2.15
C LEU A 458 -28.07 15.99 1.24
N LEU A 459 -27.61 15.08 0.37
CA LEU A 459 -28.48 14.26 -0.46
C LEU A 459 -29.33 13.29 0.36
N ILE A 460 -28.76 12.65 1.38
CA ILE A 460 -29.49 11.72 2.26
C ILE A 460 -30.51 12.47 3.10
N TRP A 461 -30.13 13.62 3.66
CA TRP A 461 -31.06 14.50 4.36
C TRP A 461 -32.23 14.91 3.46
N PHE A 462 -31.96 15.28 2.20
CA PHE A 462 -33.00 15.62 1.24
C PHE A 462 -33.89 14.41 0.91
N ALA A 463 -33.30 13.25 0.61
CA ALA A 463 -34.04 12.04 0.26
C ALA A 463 -34.87 11.49 1.44
N SER A 464 -34.41 11.69 2.68
CA SER A 464 -35.11 11.25 3.88
C SER A 464 -36.29 12.16 4.26
N ASN A 465 -36.25 13.44 3.89
CA ASN A 465 -37.26 14.43 4.28
C ASN A 465 -38.34 14.69 3.22
N PHE A 466 -38.14 14.24 1.98
CA PHE A 466 -39.06 14.49 0.87
C PHE A 466 -39.56 13.19 0.22
N PRO A 467 -40.81 13.17 -0.28
CA PRO A 467 -41.85 14.20 -0.17
C PRO A 467 -42.42 14.30 1.26
N LYS A 468 -42.74 15.53 1.72
CA LYS A 468 -43.48 15.74 2.97
C LYS A 468 -44.96 15.52 2.72
N ASN A 469 -45.51 14.39 3.14
CA ASN A 469 -46.96 14.19 3.14
C ASN A 469 -47.53 14.80 4.43
N GLU A 470 -48.49 15.72 4.29
CA GLU A 470 -49.21 16.38 5.40
C GLU A 470 -50.28 15.45 6.03
N GLU A 471 -49.94 14.19 6.30
CA GLU A 471 -50.82 13.35 7.14
C GLU A 471 -50.57 13.67 8.62
N ASN A 472 -51.65 13.84 9.39
CA ASN A 472 -51.66 14.25 10.79
C ASN A 472 -50.54 13.57 11.62
N LEU A 473 -49.48 14.33 11.92
CA LEU A 473 -48.24 13.93 12.61
C LEU A 473 -48.41 13.52 14.08
N ASN A 474 -49.65 13.38 14.56
CA ASN A 474 -49.98 13.07 15.96
C ASN A 474 -50.09 11.57 16.24
N ASP A 475 -50.01 10.72 15.21
CA ASP A 475 -50.09 9.26 15.36
C ASP A 475 -48.73 8.62 15.07
N PHE A 476 -48.26 7.75 15.96
CA PHE A 476 -46.94 7.11 15.91
C PHE A 476 -46.73 6.30 14.63
N ASN A 477 -47.80 5.64 14.16
CA ASN A 477 -47.80 4.91 12.90
C ASN A 477 -47.74 5.83 11.66
N ALA A 478 -48.12 7.11 11.79
CA ALA A 478 -48.09 8.07 10.69
C ALA A 478 -46.67 8.57 10.40
N GLN A 479 -45.82 8.72 11.44
CA GLN A 479 -44.41 9.09 11.25
C GLN A 479 -43.59 7.98 10.59
N GLU A 480 -43.79 6.72 10.99
CA GLU A 480 -43.12 5.58 10.32
C GLU A 480 -43.57 5.44 8.86
N ARG A 481 -44.87 5.62 8.58
CA ARG A 481 -45.41 5.64 7.20
C ARG A 481 -44.88 6.81 6.37
N ALA A 482 -44.68 7.99 6.97
CA ALA A 482 -44.12 9.14 6.26
C ALA A 482 -42.67 8.87 5.80
N ILE A 483 -41.86 8.19 6.63
CA ILE A 483 -40.50 7.80 6.27
C ILE A 483 -40.52 6.69 5.20
N GLU A 484 -41.43 5.73 5.29
CA GLU A 484 -41.60 4.71 4.23
C GLU A 484 -41.98 5.33 2.87
N GLN A 485 -42.75 6.42 2.88
CA GLN A 485 -43.18 7.13 1.68
C GLN A 485 -42.14 8.16 1.16
N SER A 486 -41.08 8.45 1.93
CA SER A 486 -39.96 9.29 1.49
C SER A 486 -39.26 8.71 0.27
N TYR A 487 -38.52 9.53 -0.49
CA TYR A 487 -37.71 9.06 -1.61
C TYR A 487 -36.71 7.98 -1.17
N LEU A 488 -36.17 8.13 0.05
CA LEU A 488 -35.27 7.14 0.64
C LEU A 488 -35.99 5.82 0.96
N GLY A 489 -37.22 5.87 1.47
CA GLY A 489 -38.06 4.71 1.76
C GLY A 489 -38.53 3.96 0.50
N GLN A 490 -39.00 4.69 -0.51
CA GLN A 490 -39.41 4.14 -1.81
C GLN A 490 -38.23 3.43 -2.52
N PHE A 491 -37.06 4.08 -2.52
CA PHE A 491 -35.84 3.49 -3.05
C PHE A 491 -35.41 2.24 -2.27
N GLY A 492 -35.57 2.26 -0.95
CA GLY A 492 -35.33 1.11 -0.08
C GLY A 492 -36.18 -0.10 -0.41
N LYS A 493 -37.50 0.07 -0.49
CA LYS A 493 -38.43 -1.00 -0.87
C LYS A 493 -38.22 -1.48 -2.31
N GLY A 494 -37.72 -0.63 -3.20
CA GLY A 494 -37.33 -1.03 -4.56
C GLY A 494 -36.14 -1.99 -4.61
N ILE A 495 -35.24 -1.92 -3.63
CA ILE A 495 -34.01 -2.72 -3.57
C ILE A 495 -34.12 -3.90 -2.58
N GLU A 496 -35.05 -3.83 -1.64
CA GLU A 496 -35.38 -4.90 -0.69
C GLU A 496 -35.50 -6.30 -1.34
N PRO A 497 -36.14 -6.50 -2.52
CA PRO A 497 -36.22 -7.84 -3.14
C PRO A 497 -34.87 -8.49 -3.42
N ILE A 498 -33.82 -7.69 -3.65
CA ILE A 498 -32.46 -8.18 -3.88
C ILE A 498 -31.87 -8.71 -2.57
N PHE A 499 -32.20 -8.09 -1.43
CA PHE A 499 -31.64 -8.41 -0.12
C PHE A 499 -32.56 -9.27 0.76
N GLN A 500 -33.80 -9.49 0.36
CA GLN A 500 -34.77 -10.35 1.05
C GLN A 500 -34.24 -11.78 1.29
N PRO A 501 -33.50 -12.44 0.36
CA PRO A 501 -32.90 -13.75 0.64
C PRO A 501 -31.83 -13.74 1.74
N LEU A 502 -31.32 -12.56 2.10
CA LEU A 502 -30.40 -12.35 3.23
C LEU A 502 -31.13 -11.97 4.53
N GLU A 503 -32.47 -11.93 4.52
CA GLU A 503 -33.31 -11.45 5.64
C GLU A 503 -32.92 -10.04 6.10
N LEU A 504 -32.62 -9.16 5.14
CA LEU A 504 -32.35 -7.75 5.39
C LEU A 504 -33.57 -6.92 4.98
N ASP A 505 -34.16 -6.23 5.95
CA ASP A 505 -35.28 -5.32 5.71
C ASP A 505 -34.87 -4.15 4.81
N TRP A 506 -35.86 -3.44 4.26
CA TRP A 506 -35.62 -2.21 3.49
C TRP A 506 -34.77 -1.18 4.25
N LYS A 507 -34.90 -1.05 5.57
CA LYS A 507 -34.08 -0.14 6.41
C LYS A 507 -32.59 -0.51 6.35
N LEU A 508 -32.26 -1.79 6.44
CA LEU A 508 -30.88 -2.28 6.33
C LEU A 508 -30.36 -2.16 4.90
N SER A 509 -31.22 -2.43 3.92
CA SER A 509 -30.89 -2.33 2.49
C SER A 509 -30.53 -0.90 2.07
N VAL A 510 -31.33 0.10 2.48
CA VAL A 510 -31.01 1.53 2.30
C VAL A 510 -29.69 1.88 2.98
N SER A 511 -29.50 1.40 4.22
CA SER A 511 -28.28 1.67 4.97
C SER A 511 -27.03 1.12 4.28
N LEU A 512 -27.09 -0.04 3.62
CA LEU A 512 -25.96 -0.57 2.83
C LEU A 512 -25.56 0.35 1.68
N ILE A 513 -26.57 0.93 1.01
CA ILE A 513 -26.38 1.79 -0.16
C ILE A 513 -25.84 3.15 0.24
N SER A 514 -26.40 3.76 1.30
CA SER A 514 -25.83 4.99 1.85
C SER A 514 -24.38 4.78 2.29
N GLY A 515 -24.05 3.57 2.74
CA GLY A 515 -22.70 3.09 3.02
C GLY A 515 -21.70 3.05 1.86
N LEU A 516 -22.17 3.11 0.60
CA LEU A 516 -21.29 3.25 -0.57
C LEU A 516 -20.67 4.65 -0.63
N ALA A 517 -21.38 5.68 -0.15
CA ALA A 517 -20.81 7.03 -0.08
C ALA A 517 -19.73 7.09 1.02
N ALA A 518 -20.09 6.71 2.24
CA ALA A 518 -19.20 6.56 3.40
C ALA A 518 -19.79 5.55 4.38
N LYS A 519 -18.96 4.74 5.06
CA LYS A 519 -19.46 3.63 5.89
C LYS A 519 -20.14 4.11 7.16
N GLU A 520 -19.82 5.30 7.61
CA GLU A 520 -20.28 5.88 8.86
C GLU A 520 -21.66 6.52 8.69
N VAL A 521 -21.93 6.98 7.47
CA VAL A 521 -23.27 7.40 7.03
C VAL A 521 -24.28 6.25 7.16
N MET A 522 -23.84 4.99 7.12
CA MET A 522 -24.73 3.85 7.38
C MET A 522 -25.37 3.94 8.77
N ILE A 523 -24.58 4.27 9.80
CA ILE A 523 -25.05 4.33 11.19
C ILE A 523 -25.95 5.53 11.37
N SER A 524 -25.59 6.68 10.79
CA SER A 524 -26.46 7.86 10.80
C SER A 524 -27.79 7.56 10.11
N THR A 525 -27.77 6.84 8.99
CA THR A 525 -28.98 6.41 8.27
C THR A 525 -29.82 5.46 9.13
N MET A 526 -29.20 4.48 9.79
CA MET A 526 -29.89 3.59 10.73
C MET A 526 -30.45 4.35 11.93
N GLY A 527 -29.70 5.31 12.48
CA GLY A 527 -30.16 6.17 13.56
C GLY A 527 -31.46 6.85 13.18
N VAL A 528 -31.50 7.53 12.03
CA VAL A 528 -32.72 8.18 11.52
C VAL A 528 -33.86 7.17 11.28
N LEU A 529 -33.58 6.04 10.63
CA LEU A 529 -34.61 5.07 10.24
C LEU A 529 -35.17 4.23 11.42
N TYR A 530 -34.40 4.09 12.51
CA TYR A 530 -34.78 3.30 13.68
C TYR A 530 -35.13 4.15 14.93
N SER A 531 -34.64 5.41 15.05
CA SER A 531 -34.92 6.27 16.23
C SER A 531 -36.19 7.11 16.10
N LEU A 532 -36.71 7.35 14.89
CA LEU A 532 -37.94 8.13 14.68
C LEU A 532 -39.23 7.33 14.96
N GLY A 533 -39.11 6.15 15.56
CA GLY A 533 -40.22 5.24 15.84
C GLY A 533 -40.21 4.70 17.27
N LYS A 534 -39.79 5.47 18.29
CA LYS A 534 -40.01 5.23 19.73
C LYS A 534 -39.72 6.50 20.53
N ASP A 535 -40.52 6.75 21.57
CA ASP A 535 -40.35 7.87 22.49
C ASP A 535 -38.91 7.96 23.02
N VAL A 536 -38.33 9.14 22.89
CA VAL A 536 -36.99 9.48 23.36
C VAL A 536 -37.10 9.89 24.83
N ASP A 537 -36.71 9.00 25.74
CA ASP A 537 -36.34 9.37 27.12
C ASP A 537 -34.81 9.51 27.20
N GLU A 538 -34.34 10.67 27.68
CA GLU A 538 -32.96 11.19 27.64
C GLU A 538 -31.91 10.40 28.44
N THR A 539 -32.11 9.12 28.76
CA THR A 539 -31.13 8.35 29.55
C THR A 539 -30.88 6.93 29.02
N ASN A 540 -29.77 6.78 28.28
CA ASN A 540 -29.02 5.55 27.93
C ASN A 540 -29.44 4.68 26.69
N ASN A 541 -28.44 4.35 25.87
CA ASN A 541 -28.29 3.08 25.10
C ASN A 541 -29.34 2.65 24.04
N ASP A 542 -30.11 3.57 23.50
CA ASP A 542 -31.36 3.24 22.81
C ASP A 542 -31.22 2.53 21.43
N LEU A 543 -30.24 2.90 20.59
CA LEU A 543 -30.11 2.31 19.25
C LEU A 543 -29.74 0.82 19.25
N LYS A 544 -28.87 0.39 20.18
CA LYS A 544 -28.45 -1.02 20.31
C LYS A 544 -29.60 -1.91 20.76
N GLY A 545 -30.42 -1.43 21.70
CA GLY A 545 -31.61 -2.14 22.17
C GLY A 545 -32.68 -2.28 21.09
N ILE A 546 -32.91 -1.21 20.30
CA ILE A 546 -33.85 -1.24 19.16
C ILE A 546 -33.38 -2.24 18.08
N ILE A 547 -32.09 -2.23 17.74
CA ILE A 547 -31.48 -3.16 16.79
C ILE A 547 -31.61 -4.61 17.29
N ALA A 548 -31.27 -4.87 18.55
CA ALA A 548 -31.35 -6.22 19.13
C ALA A 548 -32.77 -6.79 19.16
N LYS A 549 -33.79 -5.92 19.26
CA LYS A 549 -35.21 -6.33 19.27
C LYS A 549 -35.78 -6.55 17.86
N ASN A 550 -35.36 -5.74 16.89
CA ASN A 550 -35.96 -5.72 15.55
C ASN A 550 -35.20 -6.61 14.54
N ILE A 551 -33.93 -6.92 14.76
CA ILE A 551 -33.09 -7.63 13.79
C ILE A 551 -32.69 -9.01 14.35
N PRO A 552 -32.99 -10.11 13.65
CA PRO A 552 -32.53 -11.45 14.04
C PRO A 552 -31.00 -11.56 14.02
N ILE A 553 -30.43 -12.33 14.95
CA ILE A 553 -28.97 -12.58 15.00
C ILE A 553 -28.41 -13.12 13.67
N PRO A 554 -29.06 -14.06 12.95
CA PRO A 554 -28.58 -14.50 11.64
C PRO A 554 -28.48 -13.36 10.62
N SER A 555 -29.49 -12.50 10.55
CA SER A 555 -29.49 -11.31 9.67
C SER A 555 -28.38 -10.33 10.04
N ALA A 556 -28.12 -10.14 11.34
CA ALA A 556 -27.01 -9.33 11.82
C ALA A 556 -25.64 -9.87 11.37
N VAL A 557 -25.43 -11.19 11.43
CA VAL A 557 -24.21 -11.84 10.91
C VAL A 557 -24.08 -11.64 9.40
N ALA A 558 -25.17 -11.86 8.65
CA ALA A 558 -25.19 -11.64 7.21
C ALA A 558 -24.86 -10.17 6.86
N PHE A 559 -25.42 -9.22 7.60
CA PHE A 559 -25.16 -7.79 7.43
C PHE A 559 -23.68 -7.44 7.67
N ILE A 560 -23.08 -7.92 8.77
CA ILE A 560 -21.66 -7.70 9.07
C ILE A 560 -20.77 -8.27 7.95
N LEU A 561 -21.03 -9.50 7.51
CA LEU A 561 -20.26 -10.15 6.46
C LEU A 561 -20.39 -9.43 5.10
N PHE A 562 -21.59 -8.92 4.80
CA PHE A 562 -21.80 -8.10 3.61
C PHE A 562 -20.98 -6.82 3.69
N VAL A 563 -21.06 -6.09 4.81
CA VAL A 563 -20.31 -4.84 5.05
C VAL A 563 -18.80 -5.06 4.98
N MET A 564 -18.33 -6.23 5.41
CA MET A 564 -16.94 -6.63 5.40
C MET A 564 -16.35 -6.77 3.98
N ILE A 565 -17.14 -7.17 2.99
CA ILE A 565 -16.61 -7.54 1.66
C ILE A 565 -17.02 -6.57 0.57
N TYR A 566 -18.23 -6.00 0.67
CA TYR A 566 -18.75 -5.17 -0.41
C TYR A 566 -17.88 -3.92 -0.62
N ASN A 567 -18.06 -3.31 -1.80
CA ASN A 567 -17.26 -2.21 -2.29
C ASN A 567 -16.98 -1.18 -1.17
N PRO A 568 -15.72 -0.73 -0.97
CA PRO A 568 -15.40 0.33 -0.02
C PRO A 568 -16.13 1.64 -0.36
N CYS A 569 -15.80 2.71 0.36
CA CYS A 569 -16.38 4.02 0.09
C CYS A 569 -16.07 4.52 -1.34
N PHE A 570 -16.90 5.45 -1.81
CA PHE A 570 -16.79 6.04 -3.15
C PHE A 570 -15.40 6.64 -3.42
N ALA A 571 -14.82 7.31 -2.42
CA ALA A 571 -13.47 7.86 -2.50
C ALA A 571 -12.42 6.78 -2.80
N ALA A 572 -12.53 5.59 -2.20
CA ALA A 572 -11.65 4.47 -2.47
C ALA A 572 -11.84 3.93 -3.89
N THR A 573 -13.08 3.82 -4.36
CA THR A 573 -13.40 3.36 -5.73
C THR A 573 -12.77 4.28 -6.79
N ILE A 574 -12.78 5.59 -6.58
CA ILE A 574 -12.12 6.55 -7.50
C ILE A 574 -10.61 6.34 -7.53
N VAL A 575 -9.97 6.20 -6.37
CA VAL A 575 -8.52 5.97 -6.30
C VAL A 575 -8.17 4.63 -6.94
N PHE A 576 -8.96 3.59 -6.71
CA PHE A 576 -8.82 2.30 -7.41
C PHE A 576 -8.89 2.46 -8.93
N SER A 577 -9.86 3.23 -9.44
CA SER A 577 -9.99 3.50 -10.89
C SER A 577 -8.73 4.17 -11.45
N LYS A 578 -8.19 5.16 -10.73
CA LYS A 578 -6.94 5.82 -11.10
C LYS A 578 -5.73 4.88 -11.07
N GLU A 579 -5.63 4.02 -10.05
CA GLU A 579 -4.47 3.12 -9.90
C GLU A 579 -4.54 1.86 -10.79
N SER A 580 -5.73 1.42 -11.19
CA SER A 580 -5.94 0.29 -12.13
C SER A 580 -5.80 0.70 -13.60
N GLY A 581 -5.93 1.99 -13.90
CA GLY A 581 -5.68 2.59 -15.21
C GLY A 581 -6.73 2.30 -16.28
N LYS A 582 -7.70 1.39 -16.05
CA LYS A 582 -8.79 1.10 -17.00
C LYS A 582 -10.12 0.96 -16.27
N LEU A 583 -11.15 1.65 -16.77
CA LEU A 583 -12.51 1.63 -16.22
C LEU A 583 -13.13 0.23 -16.14
N LYS A 584 -12.76 -0.68 -17.05
CA LYS A 584 -13.22 -2.08 -17.00
C LYS A 584 -12.89 -2.77 -15.67
N TYR A 585 -11.75 -2.43 -15.04
CA TYR A 585 -11.37 -3.01 -13.76
C TYR A 585 -12.21 -2.45 -12.61
N THR A 586 -12.67 -1.20 -12.70
CA THR A 586 -13.59 -0.61 -11.74
C THR A 586 -14.96 -1.27 -11.78
N LEU A 587 -15.49 -1.52 -12.99
CA LEU A 587 -16.74 -2.27 -13.14
C LEU A 587 -16.60 -3.70 -12.61
N PHE A 588 -15.49 -4.36 -12.96
CA PHE A 588 -15.19 -5.69 -12.46
C PHE A 588 -15.04 -5.72 -10.94
N LEU A 589 -14.45 -4.70 -10.32
CA LEU A 589 -14.38 -4.56 -8.85
C LEU A 589 -15.78 -4.51 -8.23
N PHE A 590 -16.66 -3.68 -8.78
CA PHE A 590 -18.00 -3.52 -8.25
C PHE A 590 -18.77 -4.84 -8.31
N LEU A 591 -18.78 -5.50 -9.47
CA LEU A 591 -19.43 -6.80 -9.65
C LEU A 591 -18.81 -7.86 -8.74
N PHE A 592 -17.49 -7.99 -8.72
CA PHE A 592 -16.79 -8.99 -7.95
C PHE A 592 -17.03 -8.84 -6.44
N THR A 593 -16.89 -7.64 -5.89
CA THR A 593 -17.08 -7.39 -4.46
C THR A 593 -18.54 -7.52 -4.03
N CYS A 594 -19.50 -7.03 -4.82
CA CYS A 594 -20.92 -7.20 -4.53
C CYS A 594 -21.34 -8.69 -4.59
N THR A 595 -20.92 -9.43 -5.62
CA THR A 595 -21.23 -10.86 -5.73
C THR A 595 -20.56 -11.67 -4.62
N SER A 596 -19.28 -11.40 -4.31
CA SER A 596 -18.60 -12.07 -3.20
C SER A 596 -19.23 -11.75 -1.85
N ALA A 597 -19.60 -10.49 -1.60
CA ALA A 597 -20.28 -10.08 -0.37
C ALA A 597 -21.63 -10.79 -0.22
N TYR A 598 -22.41 -10.85 -1.30
CA TYR A 598 -23.71 -11.52 -1.30
C TYR A 598 -23.57 -13.03 -1.00
N ILE A 599 -22.66 -13.72 -1.67
CA ILE A 599 -22.42 -15.16 -1.46
C ILE A 599 -21.97 -15.45 -0.02
N VAL A 600 -21.00 -14.68 0.49
CA VAL A 600 -20.48 -14.90 1.86
C VAL A 600 -21.53 -14.55 2.92
N ALA A 601 -22.30 -13.47 2.73
CA ALA A 601 -23.40 -13.12 3.62
C ALA A 601 -24.49 -14.21 3.63
N PHE A 602 -24.83 -14.77 2.46
CA PHE A 602 -25.80 -15.86 2.36
C PHE A 602 -25.34 -17.13 3.07
N ILE A 603 -24.09 -17.53 2.86
CA ILE A 603 -23.48 -18.67 3.56
C ILE A 603 -23.47 -18.40 5.08
N GLY A 604 -23.06 -17.20 5.48
CA GLY A 604 -23.02 -16.80 6.89
C GLY A 604 -24.38 -16.82 7.57
N LEU A 605 -25.44 -16.37 6.87
CA LEU A 605 -26.82 -16.43 7.35
C LEU A 605 -27.23 -17.88 7.67
N HIS A 606 -27.01 -18.79 6.74
CA HIS A 606 -27.39 -20.20 6.91
C HIS A 606 -26.58 -20.90 8.00
N ILE A 607 -25.26 -20.62 8.08
CA ILE A 607 -24.42 -21.14 9.17
C ILE A 607 -24.92 -20.61 10.53
N ALA A 608 -25.23 -19.32 10.63
CA ALA A 608 -25.73 -18.72 11.86
C ALA A 608 -27.07 -19.35 12.29
N LYS A 609 -27.99 -19.60 11.34
CA LYS A 609 -29.25 -20.31 11.61
C LYS A 609 -29.03 -21.73 12.14
N ILE A 610 -28.07 -22.46 11.56
CA ILE A 610 -27.75 -23.84 11.99
C ILE A 610 -27.10 -23.86 13.38
N LEU A 611 -26.34 -22.83 13.75
CA LEU A 611 -25.69 -22.75 15.06
C LEU A 611 -26.62 -22.27 16.19
N LEU A 612 -27.69 -21.56 15.85
CA LEU A 612 -28.64 -20.96 16.81
C LEU A 612 -29.93 -21.78 16.99
N ASN A 613 -30.27 -22.62 16.02
CA ASN A 613 -31.25 -23.71 16.16
C ASN A 613 -30.57 -24.95 16.74
#